data_AF-A0A916RQZ8-F1
#
_entry.id   AF-A0A916RQZ8-F1
#
_cell.length_a   1.000
_cell.length_b   1.000
_cell.length_c   1.000
_cell.angle_alpha   90.00
_cell.angle_beta   90.00
_cell.angle_gamma   90.00
#
_symmetry.space_group_name_H-M   'P 1'
#
loop_
_entity.id
_entity.type
_entity.pdbx_description
1 polymer ?
#
loop_
_entity_poly.entity_id
_entity_poly.type
_entity_poly.pdbx_seq_one_letter_code
_entity_poly.pdbx_strand_id
1 'polypeptide(L)'
;MRWYFENTGASPTAMPKLLPGGELYFEAFWKLNGDRQIGVSVGPIPFVAIDRYADRMGFNSPREFSLLHRLVTAMDGVYLDHLHEKAKEDGGQPQTSGRNLTPDLFDAVF
;
A
#
# COMPACT_ATOMS: atom_id res chain seq x y z
N MET A 1 -14.46 6.28 -31.77
CA MET A 1 -13.09 6.58 -31.33
C MET A 1 -12.81 5.68 -30.14
N ARG A 2 -12.21 4.51 -30.37
CA ARG A 2 -12.16 3.38 -29.41
C ARG A 2 -10.70 3.17 -29.04
N TRP A 3 -10.37 3.31 -27.76
CA TRP A 3 -9.04 3.02 -27.23
C TRP A 3 -8.78 1.51 -27.33
N TYR A 4 -7.72 1.13 -28.05
CA TYR A 4 -7.19 -0.23 -28.05
C TYR A 4 -6.22 -0.36 -26.88
N PHE A 5 -6.66 -0.99 -25.79
CA PHE A 5 -5.72 -1.71 -24.94
C PHE A 5 -5.45 -3.03 -25.65
N GLU A 6 -4.28 -3.14 -26.28
CA GLU A 6 -3.77 -4.44 -26.71
C GLU A 6 -3.64 -5.32 -25.48
N ASN A 7 -4.51 -6.33 -25.45
CA ASN A 7 -4.47 -7.46 -24.56
C ASN A 7 -3.11 -8.16 -24.76
N THR A 8 -2.11 -7.80 -23.97
CA THR A 8 -0.94 -8.65 -23.77
C THR A 8 -1.46 -9.90 -23.07
N GLY A 9 -1.45 -11.02 -23.79
CA GLY A 9 -2.00 -12.32 -23.37
C GLY A 9 -1.29 -12.96 -22.19
N ALA A 10 -1.21 -12.26 -21.05
CA ALA A 10 -0.88 -12.85 -19.78
C ALA A 10 -2.07 -13.71 -19.35
N SER A 11 -1.84 -15.02 -19.23
CA SER A 11 -2.77 -15.92 -18.53
C SER A 11 -3.14 -15.29 -17.18
N PRO A 12 -4.40 -15.37 -16.70
CA PRO A 12 -4.78 -14.88 -15.37
C PRO A 12 -4.00 -15.55 -14.22
N THR A 13 -3.20 -16.58 -14.52
CA THR A 13 -2.28 -17.29 -13.62
C THR A 13 -0.81 -16.95 -13.79
N ALA A 14 -0.44 -16.05 -14.73
CA ALA A 14 0.95 -15.62 -14.87
C ALA A 14 1.29 -14.70 -13.70
N MET A 15 2.14 -15.19 -12.78
CA MET A 15 2.63 -14.37 -11.67
C MET A 15 3.26 -13.09 -12.24
N PRO A 16 2.82 -11.90 -11.78
CA PRO A 16 3.38 -10.65 -12.25
C PRO A 16 4.88 -10.64 -11.98
N LYS A 17 5.67 -10.39 -13.03
CA LYS A 17 7.12 -10.32 -12.92
C LYS A 17 7.49 -9.00 -12.23
N LEU A 18 8.14 -9.11 -11.06
CA LEU A 18 8.67 -7.95 -10.35
C LEU A 18 9.83 -7.31 -11.14
N LEU A 19 9.98 -6.00 -10.99
CA LEU A 19 11.15 -5.29 -11.49
C LEU A 19 12.39 -5.78 -10.73
N PRO A 20 13.57 -5.87 -11.38
CA PRO A 20 14.80 -6.26 -10.69
C PRO A 20 15.08 -5.37 -9.47
N GLY A 21 15.28 -5.99 -8.31
CA GLY A 21 15.47 -5.31 -7.03
C GLY A 21 14.16 -4.96 -6.29
N GLY A 22 13.01 -5.14 -6.94
CA GLY A 22 11.69 -4.96 -6.35
C GLY A 22 11.30 -6.08 -5.38
N GLU A 23 11.94 -7.24 -5.51
CA GLU A 23 11.67 -8.44 -4.71
C GLU A 23 11.87 -8.17 -3.22
N LEU A 24 12.94 -7.45 -2.87
CA LEU A 24 13.29 -7.09 -1.49
C LEU A 24 12.17 -6.27 -0.82
N TYR A 25 11.62 -5.30 -1.55
CA TYR A 25 10.56 -4.43 -1.04
C TYR A 25 9.23 -5.16 -0.98
N PHE A 26 8.93 -6.00 -1.97
CA PHE A 26 7.72 -6.81 -1.99
C PHE A 26 7.71 -7.82 -0.84
N GLU A 27 8.85 -8.46 -0.56
CA GLU A 27 9.01 -9.33 0.61
C GLU A 27 8.87 -8.54 1.92
N ALA A 28 9.46 -7.34 2.00
CA ALA A 28 9.31 -6.47 3.16
C ALA A 28 7.83 -6.14 3.44
N PHE A 29 7.06 -5.81 2.40
CA PHE A 29 5.62 -5.56 2.51
C PHE A 29 4.90 -6.76 3.14
N TRP A 30 5.11 -7.98 2.64
CA TRP A 30 4.43 -9.16 3.17
C TRP A 30 4.85 -9.51 4.60
N LYS A 31 6.12 -9.28 4.97
CA LYS A 31 6.58 -9.45 6.35
C LYS A 31 5.93 -8.44 7.30
N LEU A 32 5.88 -7.17 6.90
CA LEU A 32 5.30 -6.08 7.67
C LEU A 32 3.76 -6.13 7.72
N ASN A 33 3.12 -6.82 6.78
CA ASN A 33 1.67 -7.00 6.77
C ASN A 33 1.13 -7.64 8.06
N GLY A 34 1.94 -8.49 8.72
CA GLY A 34 1.60 -9.09 10.00
C GLY A 34 1.66 -8.14 11.21
N ASP A 35 2.37 -7.01 11.09
CA ASP A 35 2.53 -6.04 12.18
C ASP A 35 1.39 -5.00 12.23
N ARG A 36 0.43 -5.11 11.31
CA ARG A 36 -0.74 -4.23 11.26
C ARG A 36 -1.60 -4.39 12.51
N GLN A 37 -2.21 -3.28 12.94
CA GLN A 37 -3.28 -3.36 13.91
C GLN A 37 -4.48 -4.08 13.31
N ILE A 38 -4.95 -5.11 14.01
CA ILE A 38 -6.19 -5.82 13.68
C ILE A 38 -7.27 -5.24 14.59
N GLY A 39 -8.31 -4.67 14.00
CA GLY A 39 -9.41 -4.02 14.70
C GLY A 39 -10.67 -3.94 13.83
N VAL A 40 -11.51 -2.92 14.07
CA VAL A 40 -12.76 -2.72 13.32
C VAL A 40 -12.50 -2.49 11.82
N SER A 41 -11.33 -1.97 11.46
CA SER A 41 -10.84 -1.88 10.08
C SER A 41 -9.35 -2.24 10.01
N VAL A 42 -8.90 -2.64 8.82
CA VAL A 42 -7.48 -2.84 8.52
C VAL A 42 -6.86 -1.47 8.26
N GLY A 43 -5.92 -1.07 9.11
CA GLY A 43 -5.20 0.19 8.98
C GLY A 43 -3.90 0.05 8.16
N PRO A 44 -3.24 1.19 7.88
CA PRO A 44 -1.92 1.20 7.25
C PRO A 44 -0.87 0.52 8.13
N ILE A 45 0.20 0.05 7.49
CA ILE A 45 1.38 -0.48 8.19
C ILE A 45 1.97 0.64 9.07
N PRO A 46 2.17 0.41 10.38
CA PRO A 46 2.73 1.43 11.25
C PRO A 46 4.15 1.84 10.84
N PHE A 47 4.44 3.15 10.84
CA PHE A 47 5.79 3.68 10.58
C PHE A 47 6.86 2.98 11.43
N VAL A 48 6.58 2.79 12.73
CA VAL A 48 7.50 2.15 13.68
C VAL A 48 7.80 0.69 13.30
N ALA A 49 6.87 -0.01 12.66
CA ALA A 49 7.13 -1.35 12.15
C ALA A 49 8.13 -1.32 10.99
N ILE A 50 7.96 -0.37 10.06
CA ILE A 50 8.88 -0.15 8.93
C ILE A 50 10.27 0.25 9.44
N ASP A 51 10.36 1.15 10.40
CA ASP A 51 11.60 1.59 11.05
C ASP A 51 12.36 0.43 11.71
N ARG A 52 11.68 -0.40 12.51
CA ARG A 52 12.28 -1.58 13.13
C ARG A 52 12.69 -2.65 12.12
N TYR A 53 11.93 -2.81 11.05
CA TYR A 53 12.30 -3.71 9.96
C TYR A 53 13.54 -3.20 9.22
N ALA A 54 13.62 -1.90 8.97
CA ALA A 54 14.76 -1.25 8.34
C ALA A 54 16.05 -1.51 9.12
N ASP A 55 16.01 -1.26 10.43
CA ASP A 55 17.14 -1.53 11.35
C ASP A 55 17.55 -3.01 11.32
N ARG A 56 16.58 -3.93 11.44
CA ARG A 56 16.84 -5.38 11.44
C ARG A 56 17.44 -5.89 10.13
N MET A 57 17.03 -5.32 9.00
CA MET A 57 17.44 -5.77 7.67
C MET A 57 18.64 -4.97 7.12
N GLY A 58 19.16 -4.02 7.89
CA GLY A 58 20.37 -3.27 7.55
C GLY A 58 20.16 -2.09 6.58
N PHE A 59 18.95 -1.57 6.46
CA PHE A 59 18.67 -0.33 5.72
C PHE A 59 19.10 0.89 6.55
N ASN A 60 20.42 1.06 6.69
CA ASN A 60 21.03 1.97 7.68
C ASN A 60 21.19 3.41 7.19
N SER A 61 21.12 3.65 5.88
CA SER A 61 21.19 5.02 5.36
C SER A 61 19.81 5.69 5.30
N PRO A 62 19.72 7.02 5.52
CA PRO A 62 18.46 7.75 5.36
C PRO A 62 17.81 7.57 3.98
N ARG A 63 18.63 7.40 2.93
CA ARG A 63 18.17 7.16 1.57
C ARG A 63 17.54 5.78 1.41
N GLU A 64 18.16 4.74 1.94
CA GLU A 64 17.64 3.37 1.92
C GLU A 64 16.33 3.28 2.69
N PHE A 65 16.29 3.85 3.90
CA PHE A 65 15.06 3.92 4.68
C PHE A 65 13.94 4.67 3.94
N SER A 66 14.23 5.84 3.37
CA SER A 66 13.25 6.62 2.61
C SER A 66 12.69 5.84 1.42
N LEU A 67 13.54 5.08 0.74
CA LEU A 67 13.13 4.25 -0.39
C LEU A 67 12.27 3.06 0.05
N LEU A 68 12.69 2.34 1.09
CA LEU A 68 11.91 1.27 1.71
C LEU A 68 10.53 1.77 2.14
N HIS A 69 10.49 2.85 2.92
CA HIS A 69 9.27 3.45 3.42
C HIS A 69 8.33 3.86 2.28
N ARG A 70 8.86 4.53 1.24
CA ARG A 70 8.05 4.96 0.09
C ARG A 70 7.47 3.78 -0.68
N LEU A 71 8.24 2.72 -0.92
CA LEU A 71 7.77 1.56 -1.69
C LEU A 71 6.78 0.72 -0.89
N VAL A 72 7.04 0.48 0.39
CA VAL A 72 6.13 -0.28 1.26
C VAL A 72 4.80 0.46 1.43
N THR A 73 4.81 1.76 1.68
CA THR A 73 3.56 2.53 1.84
C THR A 73 2.77 2.66 0.53
N ALA A 74 3.44 2.70 -0.62
CA ALA A 74 2.76 2.67 -1.92
C ALA A 74 2.06 1.31 -2.17
N MET A 75 2.73 0.18 -1.89
CA MET A 75 2.12 -1.14 -1.97
C MET A 75 0.98 -1.29 -0.96
N ASP A 76 1.16 -0.72 0.23
CA ASP A 76 0.15 -0.72 1.28
C ASP A 76 -1.14 -0.01 0.85
N GLY A 77 -1.03 1.17 0.23
CA GLY A 77 -2.19 1.89 -0.30
C GLY A 77 -3.01 1.05 -1.27
N VAL A 78 -2.35 0.42 -2.25
CA VAL A 78 -3.02 -0.46 -3.23
C VAL A 78 -3.69 -1.66 -2.55
N TYR A 79 -3.04 -2.25 -1.54
CA TYR A 79 -3.60 -3.37 -0.79
C TYR A 79 -4.84 -2.96 0.01
N LEU A 80 -4.81 -1.81 0.69
CA LEU A 80 -5.95 -1.28 1.43
C LEU A 80 -7.11 -0.95 0.51
N ASP A 81 -6.85 -0.34 -0.65
CA ASP A 81 -7.87 -0.07 -1.66
C ASP A 81 -8.55 -1.36 -2.13
N HIS A 82 -7.76 -2.40 -2.42
CA HIS A 82 -8.29 -3.72 -2.76
C HIS A 82 -9.14 -4.33 -1.64
N LEU A 83 -8.70 -4.24 -0.38
CA LEU A 83 -9.49 -4.72 0.77
C LEU A 83 -10.79 -3.94 0.93
N HIS A 84 -10.77 -2.62 0.73
CA HIS A 84 -11.97 -1.78 0.79
C HIS A 84 -12.95 -2.10 -0.34
N GLU A 85 -12.46 -2.32 -1.56
CA GLU A 85 -13.29 -2.76 -2.69
C GLU A 85 -13.92 -4.12 -2.40
N LYS A 86 -13.13 -5.08 -1.95
CA LYS A 86 -13.61 -6.42 -1.59
C LYS A 86 -14.66 -6.36 -0.46
N ALA A 87 -14.43 -5.52 0.55
CA ALA A 87 -15.40 -5.34 1.63
C ALA A 87 -16.75 -4.79 1.11
N LYS A 88 -16.75 -3.91 0.09
CA LYS A 88 -17.99 -3.43 -0.55
C LYS A 88 -18.73 -4.55 -1.27
N GLU A 89 -17.99 -5.42 -1.99
CA GLU A 89 -18.55 -6.58 -2.70
C GLU A 89 -19.23 -7.55 -1.73
N ASP A 90 -18.61 -7.78 -0.57
CA ASP A 90 -19.14 -8.64 0.50
C ASP A 90 -20.27 -7.97 1.33
N GLY A 91 -20.75 -6.79 0.91
CA GLY A 91 -21.85 -6.05 1.57
C GLY A 91 -21.43 -5.21 2.79
N GLY A 92 -20.13 -5.07 3.03
CA GLY A 92 -19.55 -4.19 4.05
C GLY A 92 -19.59 -2.72 3.63
N GLN A 93 -20.00 -1.84 4.55
CA GLN A 93 -19.98 -0.39 4.34
C GLN A 93 -18.53 0.11 4.23
N PRO A 94 -18.15 0.85 3.16
CA PRO A 94 -16.80 1.39 3.03
C PRO A 94 -16.55 2.51 4.04
N GLN A 95 -15.65 2.25 4.98
CA GLN A 95 -15.24 3.20 6.00
C GLN A 95 -14.05 4.02 5.47
N THR A 96 -14.31 5.09 4.73
CA THR A 96 -13.26 6.05 4.34
C THR A 96 -12.79 6.83 5.56
N SER A 97 -11.78 6.30 6.27
CA SER A 97 -11.03 7.05 7.28
C SER A 97 -9.97 7.92 6.60
N GLY A 98 -10.43 8.98 5.96
CA GLY A 98 -9.60 10.05 5.45
C GLY A 98 -10.54 11.22 5.27
N ARG A 99 -10.50 12.19 6.19
CA ARG A 99 -11.19 13.46 5.99
C ARG A 99 -10.65 14.03 4.68
N ASN A 100 -11.43 13.91 3.60
CA ASN A 100 -11.27 14.81 2.48
C ASN A 100 -11.30 16.22 3.09
N LEU A 101 -10.27 17.03 2.84
CA LEU A 101 -10.34 18.46 3.11
C LEU A 101 -11.60 18.94 2.39
N THR A 102 -12.67 19.20 3.15
CA THR A 102 -13.78 19.95 2.58
C THR A 102 -13.21 21.30 2.15
N PRO A 103 -13.73 21.92 1.08
CA PRO A 103 -13.32 23.27 0.69
C PRO A 103 -13.29 24.21 1.90
N ASP A 104 -14.29 24.08 2.77
CA ASP A 104 -14.43 24.82 4.02
C ASP A 104 -13.28 24.60 5.03
N LEU A 105 -12.62 23.44 5.02
CA LEU A 105 -11.48 23.13 5.90
C LEU A 105 -10.15 23.62 5.30
N PHE A 106 -10.05 23.74 3.97
CA PHE A 106 -8.88 24.28 3.30
C PHE A 106 -8.76 25.80 3.51
N ASP A 107 -9.87 26.53 3.35
CA ASP A 107 -9.96 28.00 3.58
C ASP A 107 -9.80 28.41 5.05
N ALA A 108 -9.94 27.45 5.98
CA ALA A 108 -9.71 27.69 7.41
C ALA A 108 -8.24 27.52 7.83
N VAL A 109 -7.42 26.89 6.98
CA VAL A 109 -6.02 26.53 7.27
C VAL A 109 -5.03 27.35 6.44
N PHE A 110 -5.43 27.83 5.27
CA PHE A 110 -4.63 28.66 4.35
C PHE A 110 -5.34 29.98 4.06
#